data_AF-A0A524P6T4-F1
#
_entry.id   AF-A0A524P6T4-F1
#
_cell.length_a   1.000
_cell.length_b   1.000
_cell.length_c   1.000
_cell.angle_alpha   90.00
_cell.angle_beta   90.00
_cell.angle_gamma   90.00
#
_symmetry.space_group_name_H-M   'P 1'
#
loop_
_entity.id
_entity.type
_entity.pdbx_description
1 polymer ?
#
loop_
_entity_poly.entity_id
_entity_poly.type
_entity_poly.pdbx_seq_one_letter_code
_entity_poly.pdbx_strand_id
1 'polypeptide(L)'
;FETVDNVGYLLLASVCDRISMTPAGTLDLIGPAAVMIYARTLLEKVGVEAEIIHMGRYKGAGDMFIRDDMPKEAKDSMDAILDDLYGALLEATKARTDGQVDKAKTVIDGGPYGSAGALDAGLVDAVSFLRDAREEIKKAAHVETILTTRMFPKKEQLTLGQFLKLLSGETEKTEAGGERIALVFVNGNITDGESDSSGDAVSGPFVRAMERLEEDENVKAVVLRINSPGGSALASDRMWEAARQLGEAKPLIASVGDMAASGGYYIASAAGEILAQPNSLVGSIGVVGGKFNFAGLAEDVGVSTYVLQRGERAAWSTPVRALNPTERQAFEGLLRATYDRFIDRVATGREMEKAAVLAAAEGRVMTAQDGMALGLIDEMAGLGEALIKARTVAGLAPDAPVEVWPPTKGMIDAINDLLSGNGDDDAKTLQRLWLRRHPLAASLPVESWADMLHMLSRERVALIPPYFFVLR
;
A
#
# COMPACT_ATOMS: atom_id res chain seq x y z
N PHE A 1 -8.52 -24.20 -0.35
CA PHE A 1 -8.23 -23.20 -1.38
C PHE A 1 -8.00 -23.89 -2.72
N GLU A 2 -8.01 -23.11 -3.81
CA GLU A 2 -7.69 -23.57 -5.17
C GLU A 2 -6.24 -23.28 -5.51
N THR A 3 -5.84 -22.00 -5.51
CA THR A 3 -4.45 -21.59 -5.69
C THR A 3 -4.05 -20.62 -4.59
N VAL A 4 -2.85 -20.80 -4.06
CA VAL A 4 -2.26 -19.95 -3.01
C VAL A 4 -0.77 -19.77 -3.30
N ASP A 5 -0.28 -18.54 -3.17
CA ASP A 5 1.13 -18.17 -3.29
C ASP A 5 1.81 -18.07 -1.91
N ASN A 6 3.08 -17.65 -1.87
CA ASN A 6 3.82 -17.46 -0.61
C ASN A 6 3.07 -16.60 0.41
N VAL A 7 2.44 -15.49 -0.02
CA VAL A 7 1.75 -14.55 0.88
C VAL A 7 0.47 -15.17 1.40
N GLY A 8 -0.35 -15.75 0.53
CA GLY A 8 -1.55 -16.46 0.94
C GLY A 8 -1.23 -17.64 1.85
N TYR A 9 -0.12 -18.34 1.62
CA TYR A 9 0.29 -19.45 2.48
C TYR A 9 0.75 -18.97 3.84
N LEU A 10 1.59 -17.94 3.90
CA LEU A 10 2.00 -17.27 5.14
C LEU A 10 0.78 -16.93 5.99
N LEU A 11 -0.26 -16.33 5.38
CA LEU A 11 -1.48 -15.99 6.08
C LEU A 11 -2.21 -17.24 6.60
N LEU A 12 -2.48 -18.22 5.74
CA LEU A 12 -3.19 -19.44 6.12
C LEU A 12 -2.45 -20.22 7.22
N ALA A 13 -1.14 -20.41 7.08
CA ALA A 13 -0.32 -21.15 8.02
C ALA A 13 -0.17 -20.45 9.37
N SER A 14 -0.26 -19.12 9.41
CA SER A 14 -0.13 -18.35 10.66
C SER A 14 -1.41 -18.32 11.52
N VAL A 15 -2.57 -18.60 10.93
CA VAL A 15 -3.87 -18.35 11.59
C VAL A 15 -4.85 -19.52 11.56
N CYS A 16 -4.70 -20.46 10.62
CA CYS A 16 -5.63 -21.56 10.47
C CYS A 16 -5.12 -22.80 11.21
N ASP A 17 -5.94 -23.35 12.11
CA ASP A 17 -5.68 -24.66 12.71
C ASP A 17 -5.73 -25.79 11.67
N ARG A 18 -6.52 -25.61 10.61
CA ARG A 18 -6.73 -26.59 9.54
C ARG A 18 -6.81 -25.93 8.18
N ILE A 19 -6.01 -26.40 7.23
CA ILE A 19 -5.91 -25.93 5.86
C ILE A 19 -6.33 -27.06 4.92
N SER A 20 -7.34 -26.81 4.09
CA SER A 20 -7.82 -27.77 3.10
C SER A 20 -7.65 -27.23 1.69
N MET A 21 -7.25 -28.08 0.76
CA MET A 21 -6.94 -27.77 -0.63
C MET A 21 -7.82 -28.60 -1.57
N THR A 22 -8.24 -28.04 -2.70
CA THR A 22 -9.01 -28.83 -3.68
C THR A 22 -8.09 -29.80 -4.44
N PRO A 23 -8.58 -30.95 -4.94
CA PRO A 23 -7.75 -31.93 -5.65
C PRO A 23 -6.96 -31.37 -6.84
N ALA A 24 -7.51 -30.37 -7.55
CA ALA A 24 -6.84 -29.72 -8.69
C ALA A 24 -6.11 -28.43 -8.30
N GLY A 25 -5.92 -28.19 -7.00
CA GLY A 25 -5.29 -26.96 -6.52
C GLY A 25 -3.78 -26.92 -6.73
N THR A 26 -3.22 -25.72 -6.63
CA THR A 26 -1.78 -25.45 -6.61
C THR A 26 -1.37 -24.64 -5.38
N LEU A 27 -0.18 -24.92 -4.85
CA LEU A 27 0.44 -24.17 -3.78
C LEU A 27 1.83 -23.73 -4.24
N ASP A 28 1.97 -22.44 -4.55
CA ASP A 28 3.20 -21.81 -5.01
C ASP A 28 4.03 -21.30 -3.81
N LEU A 29 4.30 -22.23 -2.88
CA LEU A 29 5.23 -22.00 -1.77
C LEU A 29 6.66 -22.23 -2.28
N ILE A 30 7.31 -21.18 -2.75
CA ILE A 30 8.61 -21.23 -3.47
C ILE A 30 9.63 -20.20 -2.98
N GLY A 31 9.29 -19.42 -1.96
CA GLY A 31 10.15 -18.35 -1.43
C GLY A 31 10.11 -17.05 -2.26
N PRO A 32 10.56 -15.92 -1.69
CA PRO A 32 10.56 -14.63 -2.37
C PRO A 32 11.79 -14.50 -3.29
N ALA A 33 11.62 -13.76 -4.39
CA ALA A 33 12.72 -13.40 -5.28
C ALA A 33 12.51 -11.96 -5.79
N ALA A 34 13.61 -11.26 -6.03
CA ALA A 34 13.60 -9.92 -6.62
C ALA A 34 14.43 -9.91 -7.92
N VAL A 35 13.91 -9.26 -8.96
CA VAL A 35 14.61 -9.05 -10.23
C VAL A 35 14.78 -7.56 -10.43
N MET A 36 16.04 -7.12 -10.45
CA MET A 36 16.39 -5.72 -10.72
C MET A 36 16.89 -5.60 -12.16
N ILE A 37 16.34 -4.63 -12.89
CA ILE A 37 16.71 -4.36 -14.29
C ILE A 37 17.54 -3.08 -14.34
N TYR A 38 18.65 -3.14 -15.07
CA TYR A 38 19.50 -1.99 -15.35
C TYR A 38 19.58 -1.77 -16.86
N ALA A 39 19.33 -0.55 -17.30
CA ALA A 39 19.04 -0.21 -18.68
C ALA A 39 19.93 0.93 -19.22
N ARG A 40 20.99 1.36 -18.52
CA ARG A 40 21.87 2.44 -19.00
C ARG A 40 22.43 2.12 -20.39
N THR A 41 23.01 0.93 -20.59
CA THR A 41 23.54 0.52 -21.89
C THR A 41 22.45 0.46 -22.97
N LEU A 42 21.21 0.10 -22.62
CA LEU A 42 20.10 0.13 -23.57
C LEU A 42 19.76 1.58 -23.96
N LEU A 43 19.65 2.48 -22.99
CA LEU A 43 19.36 3.90 -23.23
C LEU A 43 20.44 4.54 -24.13
N GLU A 44 21.71 4.30 -23.83
CA GLU A 44 22.83 4.78 -24.65
C GLU A 44 22.74 4.28 -26.10
N LYS A 45 22.36 3.00 -26.31
CA LYS A 45 22.19 2.42 -27.65
C LYS A 45 21.09 3.07 -28.48
N VAL A 46 20.07 3.64 -27.83
CA VAL A 46 18.96 4.33 -28.51
C VAL A 46 19.13 5.85 -28.50
N GLY A 47 20.33 6.35 -28.19
CA GLY A 47 20.61 7.79 -28.18
C GLY A 47 19.94 8.55 -27.04
N VAL A 48 19.61 7.87 -25.93
CA VAL A 48 19.01 8.47 -24.73
C VAL A 48 20.02 8.45 -23.59
N GLU A 49 20.23 9.60 -22.96
CA GLU A 49 21.07 9.75 -21.78
C GLU A 49 20.20 10.08 -20.56
N ALA A 50 20.40 9.37 -19.45
CA ALA A 50 19.72 9.65 -18.19
C ALA A 50 20.60 10.52 -17.29
N GLU A 51 20.12 11.70 -16.92
CA GLU A 51 20.78 12.60 -15.98
C GLU A 51 20.03 12.58 -14.65
N ILE A 52 20.32 11.57 -13.81
CA ILE A 52 19.65 11.37 -12.52
C ILE A 52 20.63 11.61 -11.38
N ILE A 53 20.16 12.33 -10.36
CA ILE A 53 20.88 12.68 -9.15
C ILE A 53 20.04 12.25 -7.96
N HIS A 54 20.66 11.63 -6.97
CA HIS A 54 20.00 11.22 -5.74
C HIS A 54 20.73 11.74 -4.51
N MET A 55 19.97 11.96 -3.44
CA MET A 55 20.40 12.31 -2.10
C MET A 55 20.03 11.16 -1.17
N GLY A 56 21.06 10.56 -0.57
CA GLY A 56 20.96 9.30 0.17
C GLY A 56 21.68 8.17 -0.56
N ARG A 57 22.54 7.47 0.17
CA ARG A 57 23.42 6.40 -0.32
C ARG A 57 22.66 5.20 -0.88
N TYR A 58 21.52 4.88 -0.29
CA TYR A 58 20.64 3.78 -0.67
C TYR A 58 19.49 4.21 -1.59
N LYS A 59 19.43 5.50 -1.99
CA LYS A 59 18.34 6.03 -2.82
C LYS A 59 18.52 5.67 -4.30
N GLY A 60 18.40 4.38 -4.61
CA GLY A 60 18.75 3.81 -5.92
C GLY A 60 17.63 3.77 -6.98
N ALA A 61 16.49 4.43 -6.78
CA ALA A 61 15.38 4.38 -7.74
C ALA A 61 15.77 4.89 -9.15
N GLY A 62 16.79 5.75 -9.23
CA GLY A 62 17.35 6.23 -10.49
C GLY A 62 18.43 5.32 -11.10
N ASP A 63 19.03 4.43 -10.30
CA ASP A 63 20.23 3.67 -10.68
C ASP A 63 19.99 2.77 -11.89
N MET A 64 18.75 2.28 -12.04
CA MET A 64 18.35 1.46 -13.19
C MET A 64 18.55 2.17 -14.54
N PHE A 65 18.62 3.51 -14.56
CA PHE A 65 18.81 4.27 -15.79
C PHE A 65 20.25 4.79 -15.98
N ILE A 66 21.04 4.87 -14.89
CA ILE A 66 22.38 5.47 -14.90
C ILE A 66 23.52 4.47 -14.64
N ARG A 67 23.20 3.18 -14.45
CA ARG A 67 24.18 2.09 -14.26
C ARG A 67 23.77 0.82 -15.00
N ASP A 68 24.70 -0.13 -15.11
CA ASP A 68 24.46 -1.50 -15.61
C ASP A 68 24.77 -2.58 -14.56
N ASP A 69 25.30 -2.19 -13.41
CA ASP A 69 25.63 -3.05 -12.28
C ASP A 69 24.74 -2.71 -11.08
N MET A 70 24.46 -3.72 -10.25
CA MET A 70 23.78 -3.53 -8.97
C MET A 70 24.75 -2.95 -7.93
N PRO A 71 24.50 -1.74 -7.40
CA PRO A 71 25.31 -1.18 -6.32
C PRO A 71 25.24 -2.04 -5.06
N LYS A 72 26.30 -2.02 -4.25
CA LYS A 72 26.37 -2.78 -3.00
C LYS A 72 25.20 -2.41 -2.07
N GLU A 73 24.88 -1.13 -1.98
CA GLU A 73 23.83 -0.59 -1.12
C GLU A 73 22.44 -1.06 -1.53
N ALA A 74 22.18 -1.12 -2.84
CA ALA A 74 20.94 -1.68 -3.37
C ALA A 74 20.84 -3.17 -3.08
N LYS A 75 21.95 -3.91 -3.25
CA LYS A 75 22.03 -5.33 -2.91
C LYS A 75 21.77 -5.56 -1.42
N ASP A 76 22.47 -4.85 -0.53
CA ASP A 76 22.31 -4.99 0.92
C ASP A 76 20.86 -4.72 1.37
N SER A 77 20.21 -3.72 0.75
CA SER A 77 18.79 -3.41 1.06
C SER A 77 17.86 -4.52 0.60
N MET A 78 18.07 -5.03 -0.61
CA MET A 78 17.22 -6.09 -1.15
C MET A 78 17.44 -7.43 -0.44
N ASP A 79 18.69 -7.78 -0.11
CA ASP A 79 19.01 -8.95 0.71
C ASP A 79 18.25 -8.89 2.04
N ALA A 80 18.32 -7.76 2.76
CA ALA A 80 17.62 -7.60 4.04
C ALA A 80 16.09 -7.76 3.91
N ILE A 81 15.48 -7.17 2.88
CA ILE A 81 14.03 -7.32 2.63
C ILE A 81 13.67 -8.78 2.32
N LEU A 82 14.47 -9.45 1.48
CA LEU A 82 14.23 -10.86 1.13
C LEU A 82 14.42 -11.78 2.34
N ASP A 83 15.45 -11.52 3.16
CA ASP A 83 15.73 -12.29 4.38
C ASP A 83 14.59 -12.18 5.39
N ASP A 84 14.04 -10.97 5.61
CA ASP A 84 12.91 -10.75 6.51
C ASP A 84 11.63 -11.42 5.99
N LEU A 85 11.31 -11.24 4.70
CA LEU A 85 10.13 -11.86 4.07
C LEU A 85 10.22 -13.39 4.09
N TYR A 86 11.40 -13.94 3.79
CA TYR A 86 11.65 -15.37 3.86
C TYR A 86 11.60 -15.87 5.30
N GLY A 87 12.13 -15.09 6.26
CA GLY A 87 12.05 -15.38 7.70
C GLY A 87 10.61 -15.51 8.18
N ALA A 88 9.72 -14.59 7.80
CA ALA A 88 8.30 -14.66 8.13
C ALA A 88 7.64 -15.92 7.53
N LEU A 89 7.90 -16.20 6.25
CA LEU A 89 7.39 -17.40 5.57
C LEU A 89 7.90 -18.69 6.22
N LEU A 90 9.18 -18.70 6.62
CA LEU A 90 9.84 -19.81 7.29
C LEU A 90 9.22 -20.06 8.66
N GLU A 91 8.98 -19.02 9.47
CA GLU A 91 8.32 -19.16 10.78
C GLU A 91 6.89 -19.71 10.66
N ALA A 92 6.10 -19.23 9.70
CA ALA A 92 4.77 -19.78 9.45
C ALA A 92 4.81 -21.25 8.98
N THR A 93 5.80 -21.60 8.16
CA THR A 93 5.99 -22.98 7.68
C THR A 93 6.53 -23.91 8.78
N LYS A 94 7.33 -23.39 9.71
CA LYS A 94 7.83 -24.15 10.89
C LYS A 94 6.68 -24.66 11.75
N ALA A 95 5.64 -23.84 11.95
CA ALA A 95 4.44 -24.26 12.68
C ALA A 95 3.76 -25.50 12.06
N ARG A 96 3.98 -25.75 10.76
CA ARG A 96 3.41 -26.85 9.98
C ARG A 96 4.37 -28.04 9.81
N THR A 97 5.63 -27.91 10.23
CA THR A 97 6.70 -28.91 10.03
C THR A 97 7.32 -29.36 11.35
N ASP A 98 6.48 -29.54 12.38
CA ASP A 98 6.88 -29.92 13.75
C ASP A 98 7.90 -28.95 14.39
N GLY A 99 7.90 -27.68 13.99
CA GLY A 99 8.85 -26.67 14.46
C GLY A 99 10.27 -26.79 13.89
N GLN A 100 10.52 -27.67 12.92
CA GLN A 100 11.86 -27.94 12.39
C GLN A 100 12.22 -26.98 11.25
N VAL A 101 13.21 -26.12 11.50
CA VAL A 101 13.70 -25.12 10.53
C VAL A 101 14.16 -25.78 9.22
N ASP A 102 14.96 -26.84 9.29
CA ASP A 102 15.51 -27.48 8.10
C ASP A 102 14.44 -28.16 7.25
N LYS A 103 13.40 -28.72 7.88
CA LYS A 103 12.23 -29.24 7.16
C LYS A 103 11.46 -28.11 6.49
N ALA A 104 11.20 -27.01 7.21
CA ALA A 104 10.52 -25.83 6.65
C ALA A 104 11.25 -25.27 5.42
N LYS A 105 12.58 -25.17 5.45
CA LYS A 105 13.38 -24.81 4.27
C LYS A 105 13.23 -25.80 3.14
N THR A 106 13.38 -27.10 3.45
CA THR A 106 13.27 -28.17 2.45
C THR A 106 11.91 -28.15 1.74
N VAL A 107 10.81 -27.89 2.47
CA VAL A 107 9.48 -27.82 1.84
C VAL A 107 9.29 -26.52 1.07
N ILE A 108 9.86 -25.39 1.47
CA ILE A 108 9.79 -24.16 0.65
C ILE A 108 10.58 -24.35 -0.65
N ASP A 109 11.78 -24.94 -0.57
CA ASP A 109 12.64 -25.18 -1.75
C ASP A 109 12.09 -26.28 -2.68
N GLY A 110 11.23 -27.16 -2.15
CA GLY A 110 10.61 -28.26 -2.89
C GLY A 110 9.35 -27.89 -3.68
N GLY A 111 8.86 -26.66 -3.53
CA GLY A 111 7.70 -26.18 -4.30
C GLY A 111 7.99 -25.97 -5.79
N PRO A 112 6.95 -25.69 -6.60
CA PRO A 112 5.53 -25.60 -6.22
C PRO A 112 4.89 -26.98 -6.03
N TYR A 113 3.78 -27.03 -5.32
CA TYR A 113 3.07 -28.28 -4.99
C TYR A 113 1.70 -28.37 -5.66
N GLY A 114 1.39 -29.57 -6.19
CA GLY A 114 0.02 -30.01 -6.37
C GLY A 114 -0.59 -30.51 -5.05
N SER A 115 -1.90 -30.72 -5.01
CA SER A 115 -2.64 -31.12 -3.81
C SER A 115 -2.07 -32.34 -3.06
N ALA A 116 -1.68 -33.40 -3.77
CA ALA A 116 -1.07 -34.60 -3.18
C ALA A 116 0.30 -34.28 -2.55
N GLY A 117 1.16 -33.55 -3.27
CA GLY A 117 2.47 -33.15 -2.75
C GLY A 117 2.36 -32.22 -1.54
N ALA A 118 1.42 -31.28 -1.54
CA ALA A 118 1.17 -30.40 -0.42
C ALA A 118 0.69 -31.16 0.83
N LEU A 119 -0.14 -32.20 0.63
CA LEU A 119 -0.61 -33.06 1.71
C LEU A 119 0.52 -33.93 2.26
N ASP A 120 1.30 -34.57 1.38
CA ASP A 120 2.43 -35.42 1.75
C ASP A 120 3.53 -34.63 2.48
N ALA A 121 3.74 -33.37 2.10
CA ALA A 121 4.66 -32.44 2.75
C ALA A 121 4.12 -31.83 4.07
N GLY A 122 2.86 -32.12 4.45
CA GLY A 122 2.23 -31.57 5.66
C GLY A 122 1.83 -30.08 5.57
N LEU A 123 1.96 -29.47 4.38
CA LEU A 123 1.66 -28.06 4.15
C LEU A 123 0.15 -27.79 4.23
N VAL A 124 -0.67 -28.80 3.91
CA VAL A 124 -2.13 -28.79 4.07
C VAL A 124 -2.58 -30.03 4.86
N ASP A 125 -3.73 -29.95 5.51
CA ASP A 125 -4.27 -31.03 6.35
C ASP A 125 -5.22 -31.96 5.57
N ALA A 126 -5.79 -31.48 4.47
CA ALA A 126 -6.77 -32.24 3.70
C ALA A 126 -6.79 -31.83 2.23
N VAL A 127 -7.13 -32.80 1.39
CA VAL A 127 -7.48 -32.59 -0.01
C VAL A 127 -8.96 -32.92 -0.19
N SER A 128 -9.80 -31.90 -0.39
CA SER A 128 -11.25 -32.07 -0.45
C SER A 128 -11.93 -30.99 -1.30
N PHE A 129 -13.10 -31.33 -1.85
CA PHE A 129 -13.92 -30.33 -2.52
C PHE A 129 -14.60 -29.42 -1.50
N LEU A 130 -14.96 -28.21 -1.95
CA LEU A 130 -15.62 -27.19 -1.14
C LEU A 130 -16.81 -27.71 -0.34
N ARG A 131 -17.61 -28.57 -0.97
CA ARG A 131 -18.80 -29.16 -0.38
C ARG A 131 -18.44 -30.05 0.80
N ASP A 132 -17.45 -30.92 0.62
CA ASP A 132 -17.06 -31.89 1.65
C ASP A 132 -16.37 -31.17 2.81
N ALA A 133 -15.51 -30.19 2.51
CA ALA A 133 -14.92 -29.30 3.51
C ALA A 133 -16.01 -28.61 4.37
N ARG A 134 -17.07 -28.06 3.74
CA ARG A 134 -18.20 -27.45 4.46
C ARG A 134 -18.88 -28.41 5.42
N GLU A 135 -19.10 -29.65 5.00
CA GLU A 135 -19.73 -30.66 5.85
C GLU A 135 -18.81 -31.10 7.00
N GLU A 136 -17.49 -31.17 6.78
CA GLU A 136 -16.52 -31.39 7.86
C GLU A 136 -16.54 -30.25 8.88
N ILE A 137 -16.57 -29.00 8.42
CA ILE A 137 -16.63 -27.82 9.27
C ILE A 137 -17.91 -27.82 10.13
N LYS A 138 -19.07 -28.10 9.52
CA LYS A 138 -20.35 -28.23 10.26
C LYS A 138 -20.24 -29.24 11.39
N LYS A 139 -19.69 -30.42 11.10
CA LYS A 139 -19.49 -31.49 12.09
C LYS A 139 -18.54 -31.06 13.20
N ALA A 140 -17.42 -30.42 12.86
CA ALA A 140 -16.41 -29.98 13.82
C ALA A 140 -16.91 -28.82 14.71
N ALA A 141 -17.71 -27.91 14.15
CA ALA A 141 -18.28 -26.78 14.88
C ALA A 141 -19.59 -27.11 15.61
N HIS A 142 -20.14 -28.32 15.43
CA HIS A 142 -21.45 -28.73 15.95
C HIS A 142 -22.60 -27.80 15.52
N VAL A 143 -22.58 -27.39 14.24
CA VAL A 143 -23.61 -26.53 13.65
C VAL A 143 -24.26 -27.21 12.45
N GLU A 144 -25.55 -27.01 12.26
CA GLU A 144 -26.27 -27.55 11.09
C GLU A 144 -26.15 -26.64 9.86
N THR A 145 -25.95 -25.35 10.09
CA THR A 145 -25.90 -24.31 9.05
C THR A 145 -24.65 -23.46 9.21
N ILE A 146 -23.94 -23.24 8.10
CA ILE A 146 -22.89 -22.23 8.01
C ILE A 146 -23.53 -21.01 7.34
N LEU A 147 -23.61 -19.91 8.07
CA LEU A 147 -23.98 -18.63 7.48
C LEU A 147 -22.81 -18.16 6.61
N THR A 148 -23.05 -18.10 5.30
CA THR A 148 -22.06 -17.54 4.37
C THR A 148 -22.33 -16.07 4.22
N THR A 149 -21.63 -15.24 5.00
CA THR A 149 -21.59 -13.80 4.73
C THR A 149 -20.64 -13.58 3.57
N ARG A 150 -21.20 -13.24 2.41
CA ARG A 150 -20.38 -12.82 1.27
C ARG A 150 -19.87 -11.42 1.61
N MET A 151 -18.55 -11.29 1.81
CA MET A 151 -17.93 -9.99 2.10
C MET A 151 -18.32 -8.97 1.03
N PHE A 152 -18.22 -9.34 -0.25
CA PHE A 152 -18.62 -8.46 -1.35
C PHE A 152 -19.99 -8.85 -1.92
N PRO A 153 -20.83 -7.88 -2.32
CA PRO A 153 -22.01 -8.17 -3.11
C PRO A 153 -21.59 -8.90 -4.39
N LYS A 154 -22.39 -9.89 -4.77
CA LYS A 154 -22.25 -10.60 -6.04
C LYS A 154 -22.26 -9.54 -7.14
N LYS A 155 -21.37 -9.62 -8.15
CA LYS A 155 -21.54 -8.94 -9.45
C LYS A 155 -22.79 -9.52 -10.12
N GLU A 156 -23.96 -9.32 -9.53
CA GLU A 156 -25.22 -9.47 -10.23
C GLU A 156 -25.34 -8.20 -11.08
N GLN A 157 -25.44 -8.37 -12.40
CA GLN A 157 -26.00 -7.32 -13.23
C GLN A 157 -27.37 -7.02 -12.63
N LEU A 158 -27.49 -5.89 -11.94
CA LEU A 158 -28.74 -5.46 -11.35
C LEU A 158 -29.76 -5.37 -12.48
N THR A 159 -30.79 -6.20 -12.43
CA THR A 159 -31.92 -6.03 -13.34
C THR A 159 -32.62 -4.72 -12.98
N LEU A 160 -33.16 -4.01 -13.98
CA LEU A 160 -33.87 -2.75 -13.77
C LEU A 160 -34.98 -2.88 -12.70
N GLY A 161 -35.60 -4.05 -12.57
CA GLY A 161 -36.58 -4.35 -11.53
C GLY A 161 -35.99 -4.45 -10.12
N GLN A 162 -34.78 -4.99 -9.94
CA GLN A 162 -34.06 -4.98 -8.66
C GLN A 162 -33.58 -3.57 -8.29
N PHE A 163 -33.18 -2.77 -9.29
CA PHE A 163 -32.82 -1.36 -9.14
C PHE A 163 -34.04 -0.53 -8.68
N LEU A 164 -35.22 -0.73 -9.29
CA LEU A 164 -36.48 -0.09 -8.91
C LEU A 164 -36.98 -0.52 -7.52
N LYS A 165 -36.67 -1.74 -7.08
CA LYS A 165 -37.00 -2.24 -5.72
C LYS A 165 -36.08 -1.65 -4.65
N LEU A 166 -34.83 -1.35 -5.01
CA LEU A 166 -33.90 -0.58 -4.18
C LEU A 166 -34.35 0.89 -4.04
N LEU A 167 -34.99 1.44 -5.09
CA LEU A 167 -35.55 2.79 -5.13
C LEU A 167 -36.87 2.95 -4.34
N SER A 168 -37.59 1.86 -4.07
CA SER A 168 -38.91 1.90 -3.41
C SER A 168 -38.93 1.39 -1.96
N GLY A 169 -37.82 0.84 -1.46
CA GLY A 169 -37.68 0.39 -0.08
C GLY A 169 -37.04 1.47 0.79
N GLU A 170 -37.84 2.03 1.70
CA GLU A 170 -37.48 3.01 2.74
C GLU A 170 -36.05 2.83 3.27
N THR A 171 -35.11 3.63 2.75
CA THR A 171 -33.84 3.83 3.43
C THR A 171 -34.08 4.79 4.57
N GLU A 172 -34.00 4.30 5.80
CA GLU A 172 -33.67 5.16 6.94
C GLU A 172 -32.52 6.07 6.50
N LYS A 173 -32.77 7.37 6.54
CA LYS A 173 -31.72 8.36 6.62
C LYS A 173 -30.91 8.02 7.86
N THR A 174 -29.83 7.26 7.70
CA THR A 174 -28.68 7.42 8.60
C THR A 174 -28.08 8.76 8.25
N GLU A 175 -28.69 9.83 8.78
CA GLU A 175 -27.93 11.02 9.11
C GLU A 175 -26.73 10.53 9.92
N ALA A 176 -25.52 10.80 9.44
CA ALA A 176 -24.30 10.54 10.21
C ALA A 176 -24.23 11.55 11.37
N GLY A 177 -25.19 11.47 12.28
CA GLY A 177 -25.19 12.16 13.56
C GLY A 177 -24.55 11.24 14.57
N GLY A 178 -23.31 11.55 14.96
CA GLY A 178 -22.56 10.77 15.94
C GLY A 178 -21.07 11.03 15.85
N GLU A 179 -20.42 10.99 17.01
CA GLU A 179 -18.97 11.06 17.12
C GLU A 179 -18.32 9.86 16.43
N ARG A 180 -17.31 10.09 15.61
CA ARG A 180 -16.77 9.08 14.67
C ARG A 180 -15.28 9.23 14.39
N ILE A 181 -14.71 8.19 13.80
CA ILE A 181 -13.34 8.17 13.29
C ILE A 181 -13.36 8.40 11.78
N ALA A 182 -12.49 9.25 11.26
CA ALA A 182 -12.29 9.37 9.81
C ALA A 182 -11.14 8.46 9.36
N LEU A 183 -11.34 7.73 8.27
CA LEU A 183 -10.34 6.88 7.62
C LEU A 183 -10.02 7.43 6.23
N VAL A 184 -8.79 7.91 6.05
CA VAL A 184 -8.35 8.60 4.84
C VAL A 184 -7.30 7.77 4.12
N PHE A 185 -7.46 7.58 2.81
CA PHE A 185 -6.52 6.79 2.01
C PHE A 185 -5.45 7.64 1.34
N VAL A 186 -4.21 7.17 1.41
CA VAL A 186 -3.06 7.66 0.64
C VAL A 186 -2.50 6.48 -0.14
N ASN A 187 -3.06 6.26 -1.34
CA ASN A 187 -2.75 5.09 -2.16
C ASN A 187 -2.04 5.50 -3.46
N GLY A 188 -1.08 4.68 -3.88
CA GLY A 188 -0.36 4.84 -5.14
C GLY A 188 0.60 6.03 -5.14
N ASN A 189 0.91 6.56 -6.33
CA ASN A 189 1.90 7.61 -6.43
C ASN A 189 1.36 8.92 -5.86
N ILE A 190 2.23 9.70 -5.23
CA ILE A 190 1.89 11.03 -4.74
C ILE A 190 2.15 12.04 -5.85
N THR A 191 1.11 12.76 -6.25
CA THR A 191 1.17 13.75 -7.33
C THR A 191 0.66 15.12 -6.87
N ASP A 192 1.17 16.18 -7.48
CA ASP A 192 0.64 17.52 -7.24
C ASP A 192 -0.51 17.80 -8.21
N GLY A 193 -1.61 18.34 -7.71
CA GLY A 193 -2.78 18.61 -8.52
C GLY A 193 -4.00 19.01 -7.67
N GLU A 194 -5.06 19.45 -8.35
CA GLU A 194 -6.28 19.94 -7.69
C GLU A 194 -7.49 19.03 -7.90
N SER A 195 -7.36 17.99 -8.73
CA SER A 195 -8.43 17.04 -9.06
C SER A 195 -8.00 15.62 -8.76
N ASP A 196 -8.95 14.79 -8.35
CA ASP A 196 -8.70 13.37 -8.08
C ASP A 196 -8.15 12.66 -9.34
N SER A 197 -7.20 11.76 -9.13
CA SER A 197 -6.68 10.86 -10.15
C SER A 197 -6.96 9.42 -9.74
N SER A 198 -7.22 8.54 -10.71
CA SER A 198 -7.45 7.13 -10.43
C SER A 198 -6.15 6.45 -9.97
N GLY A 199 -6.14 5.96 -8.73
CA GLY A 199 -5.06 5.13 -8.22
C GLY A 199 -3.86 5.90 -7.67
N ASP A 200 -3.87 7.23 -7.72
CA ASP A 200 -2.82 8.09 -7.17
C ASP A 200 -3.37 8.97 -6.03
N ALA A 201 -2.49 9.32 -5.09
CA ALA A 201 -2.77 10.28 -4.04
C ALA A 201 -2.43 11.69 -4.54
N VAL A 202 -3.43 12.57 -4.58
CA VAL A 202 -3.27 13.94 -5.12
C VAL A 202 -3.31 14.97 -3.99
N SER A 203 -2.37 15.93 -4.01
CA SER A 203 -2.19 16.92 -2.95
C SER A 203 -3.43 17.76 -2.64
N GLY A 204 -4.07 18.38 -3.64
CA GLY A 204 -5.20 19.29 -3.44
C GLY A 204 -6.41 18.65 -2.76
N PRO A 205 -6.93 17.51 -3.26
CA PRO A 205 -8.01 16.78 -2.61
C PRO A 205 -7.68 16.33 -1.18
N PHE A 206 -6.45 15.87 -0.94
CA PHE A 206 -6.01 15.47 0.40
C PHE A 206 -5.99 16.65 1.37
N VAL A 207 -5.38 17.79 0.98
CA VAL A 207 -5.32 18.99 1.82
C VAL A 207 -6.72 19.46 2.20
N ARG A 208 -7.65 19.56 1.24
CA ARG A 208 -9.05 19.92 1.52
C ARG A 208 -9.76 18.92 2.42
N ALA A 209 -9.41 17.62 2.34
CA ALA A 209 -9.96 16.62 3.23
C ALA A 209 -9.45 16.83 4.66
N MET A 210 -8.16 17.12 4.86
CA MET A 210 -7.60 17.44 6.19
C MET A 210 -8.27 18.67 6.78
N GLU A 211 -8.38 19.78 6.03
CA GLU A 211 -9.04 21.02 6.47
C GLU A 211 -10.49 20.77 6.91
N ARG A 212 -11.27 20.01 6.12
CA ARG A 212 -12.65 19.65 6.47
C ARG A 212 -12.75 18.76 7.71
N LEU A 213 -11.83 17.81 7.85
CA LEU A 213 -11.78 16.91 8.99
C LEU A 213 -11.36 17.64 10.27
N GLU A 214 -10.54 18.67 10.16
CA GLU A 214 -10.17 19.55 11.26
C GLU A 214 -11.40 20.30 11.78
N GLU A 215 -12.20 20.88 10.88
CA GLU A 215 -13.40 21.66 11.21
C GLU A 215 -14.59 20.81 11.71
N ASP A 216 -14.71 19.52 11.35
CA ASP A 216 -15.86 18.70 11.74
C ASP A 216 -15.78 18.21 13.19
N GLU A 217 -16.52 18.85 14.10
CA GLU A 217 -16.56 18.51 15.54
C GLU A 217 -17.01 17.06 15.84
N ASN A 218 -17.69 16.38 14.91
CA ASN A 218 -18.09 14.98 15.08
C ASN A 218 -16.95 14.02 14.78
N VAL A 219 -15.95 14.42 14.00
CA VAL A 219 -14.74 13.63 13.80
C VAL A 219 -13.84 13.82 15.02
N LYS A 220 -13.61 12.74 15.76
CA LYS A 220 -12.82 12.79 17.01
C LYS A 220 -11.39 12.28 16.86
N ALA A 221 -11.10 11.51 15.82
CA ALA A 221 -9.75 11.14 15.43
C ALA A 221 -9.71 10.72 13.95
N VAL A 222 -8.52 10.74 13.38
CA VAL A 222 -8.28 10.42 11.98
C VAL A 222 -7.22 9.33 11.86
N VAL A 223 -7.48 8.36 10.99
CA VAL A 223 -6.51 7.33 10.60
C VAL A 223 -6.13 7.53 9.14
N LEU A 224 -4.84 7.72 8.86
CA LEU A 224 -4.29 7.74 7.51
C LEU A 224 -3.89 6.32 7.12
N ARG A 225 -4.60 5.71 6.18
CA ARG A 225 -4.22 4.40 5.60
C ARG A 225 -3.32 4.63 4.40
N ILE A 226 -2.04 4.31 4.55
CA ILE A 226 -1.00 4.63 3.57
C ILE A 226 -0.55 3.36 2.85
N ASN A 227 -0.65 3.35 1.53
CA ASN A 227 -0.02 2.38 0.64
C ASN A 227 0.61 3.10 -0.55
N SER A 228 1.79 3.67 -0.36
CA SER A 228 2.43 4.56 -1.34
C SER A 228 3.95 4.38 -1.39
N PRO A 229 4.54 4.27 -2.61
CA PRO A 229 5.99 4.33 -2.82
C PRO A 229 6.55 5.75 -2.76
N GLY A 230 5.69 6.77 -2.61
CA GLY A 230 6.04 8.17 -2.66
C GLY A 230 5.69 8.83 -4.00
N GLY A 231 6.41 9.91 -4.34
CA GLY A 231 6.19 10.65 -5.57
C GLY A 231 6.72 12.09 -5.47
N SER A 232 5.91 13.06 -5.87
CA SER A 232 6.24 14.48 -5.85
C SER A 232 6.60 14.96 -4.44
N ALA A 233 7.82 15.52 -4.29
CA ALA A 233 8.28 16.09 -3.03
C ALA A 233 7.44 17.31 -2.60
N LEU A 234 7.02 18.14 -3.56
CA LEU A 234 6.15 19.29 -3.29
C LEU A 234 4.78 18.84 -2.76
N ALA A 235 4.16 17.86 -3.43
CA ALA A 235 2.88 17.32 -3.01
C ALA A 235 2.96 16.69 -1.62
N SER A 236 4.02 15.90 -1.37
CA SER A 236 4.27 15.26 -0.08
C SER A 236 4.43 16.30 1.05
N ASP A 237 5.16 17.40 0.82
CA ASP A 237 5.33 18.47 1.82
C ASP A 237 4.02 19.22 2.09
N ARG A 238 3.20 19.50 1.07
CA ARG A 238 1.86 20.08 1.24
C ARG A 238 0.94 19.16 2.06
N MET A 239 0.94 17.87 1.73
CA MET A 239 0.13 16.87 2.42
C MET A 239 0.59 16.67 3.86
N TRP A 240 1.91 16.64 4.10
CA TRP A 240 2.48 16.58 5.44
C TRP A 240 2.05 17.76 6.31
N GLU A 241 2.14 18.98 5.77
CA GLU A 241 1.78 20.20 6.50
C GLU A 241 0.30 20.16 6.92
N ALA A 242 -0.60 19.80 6.00
CA ALA A 242 -2.03 19.68 6.29
C ALA A 242 -2.34 18.56 7.29
N ALA A 243 -1.69 17.40 7.16
CA ALA A 243 -1.82 16.31 8.11
C ALA A 243 -1.29 16.72 9.50
N ARG A 244 -0.18 17.46 9.56
CA ARG A 244 0.42 17.92 10.82
C ARG A 244 -0.48 18.92 11.54
N GLN A 245 -1.09 19.85 10.82
CA GLN A 245 -2.06 20.81 11.37
C GLN A 245 -3.29 20.09 11.94
N LEU A 246 -3.87 19.16 11.18
CA LEU A 246 -4.95 18.30 11.68
C LEU A 246 -4.54 17.53 12.95
N GLY A 247 -3.31 17.01 12.98
CA GLY A 247 -2.74 16.28 14.12
C GLY A 247 -2.54 17.13 15.39
N GLU A 248 -2.46 18.47 15.28
CA GLU A 248 -2.46 19.38 16.44
C GLU A 248 -3.86 19.56 17.02
N ALA A 249 -4.89 19.50 16.17
CA ALA A 249 -6.28 19.67 16.59
C ALA A 249 -6.89 18.37 17.12
N LYS A 250 -6.56 17.22 16.53
CA LYS A 250 -7.20 15.92 16.78
C LYS A 250 -6.18 14.77 16.68
N PRO A 251 -6.39 13.65 17.40
CA PRO A 251 -5.54 12.47 17.26
C PRO A 251 -5.44 11.99 15.81
N LEU A 252 -4.21 11.87 15.32
CA LEU A 252 -3.89 11.41 13.98
C LEU A 252 -2.96 10.19 14.04
N ILE A 253 -3.40 9.08 13.48
CA ILE A 253 -2.65 7.82 13.45
C ILE A 253 -2.39 7.42 11.99
N ALA A 254 -1.14 7.13 11.64
CA ALA A 254 -0.81 6.51 10.36
C ALA A 254 -0.87 4.97 10.49
N SER A 255 -1.53 4.31 9.55
CA SER A 255 -1.57 2.86 9.40
C SER A 255 -1.00 2.50 8.03
N VAL A 256 0.15 1.84 8.03
CA VAL A 256 0.85 1.41 6.82
C VAL A 256 0.29 0.08 6.32
N GLY A 257 -0.07 0.04 5.04
CA GLY A 257 -0.40 -1.18 4.31
C GLY A 257 0.85 -1.88 3.82
N ASP A 258 0.99 -2.08 2.52
CA ASP A 258 2.18 -2.74 1.99
C ASP A 258 3.40 -1.83 2.08
N MET A 259 3.21 -0.52 1.87
CA MET A 259 4.33 0.42 1.85
C MET A 259 3.96 1.84 2.28
N ALA A 260 4.83 2.47 3.05
CA ALA A 260 4.91 3.92 3.22
C ALA A 260 6.37 4.32 3.06
N ALA A 261 6.80 4.51 1.81
CA ALA A 261 8.19 4.84 1.47
C ALA A 261 8.28 6.22 0.83
N SER A 262 9.41 6.91 0.98
CA SER A 262 9.69 8.21 0.35
C SER A 262 8.58 9.21 0.71
N GLY A 263 7.86 9.80 -0.24
CA GLY A 263 6.71 10.68 0.02
C GLY A 263 5.61 10.04 0.89
N GLY A 264 5.42 8.73 0.83
CA GLY A 264 4.48 8.01 1.71
C GLY A 264 4.93 8.05 3.17
N TYR A 265 6.22 7.81 3.43
CA TYR A 265 6.80 7.97 4.77
C TYR A 265 6.83 9.43 5.21
N TYR A 266 7.09 10.35 4.26
CA TYR A 266 7.01 11.78 4.49
C TYR A 266 5.67 12.12 5.11
N ILE A 267 4.54 11.75 4.51
CA ILE A 267 3.21 12.03 5.07
C ILE A 267 2.98 11.26 6.38
N ALA A 268 3.39 9.99 6.46
CA ALA A 268 3.24 9.18 7.67
C ALA A 268 3.88 9.85 8.89
N SER A 269 5.03 10.51 8.71
CA SER A 269 5.72 11.21 9.80
C SER A 269 4.97 12.44 10.31
N ALA A 270 3.88 12.88 9.70
CA ALA A 270 3.02 13.91 10.29
C ALA A 270 2.15 13.39 11.45
N ALA A 271 1.90 12.07 11.50
CA ALA A 271 1.05 11.46 12.50
C ALA A 271 1.75 11.32 13.85
N GLY A 272 0.97 11.41 14.93
CA GLY A 272 1.49 11.21 16.29
C GLY A 272 1.91 9.77 16.55
N GLU A 273 1.28 8.80 15.87
CA GLU A 273 1.67 7.39 15.89
C GLU A 273 1.67 6.79 14.49
N ILE A 274 2.63 5.92 14.20
CA ILE A 274 2.78 5.17 12.95
C ILE A 274 2.76 3.67 13.27
N LEU A 275 1.72 3.00 12.81
CA LEU A 275 1.52 1.56 12.91
C LEU A 275 1.79 0.93 11.55
N ALA A 276 2.57 -0.14 11.49
CA ALA A 276 2.85 -0.85 10.26
C ALA A 276 2.79 -2.37 10.46
N GLN A 277 2.38 -3.13 9.45
CA GLN A 277 2.41 -4.59 9.55
C GLN A 277 3.87 -5.08 9.50
N PRO A 278 4.23 -6.23 10.10
CA PRO A 278 5.62 -6.69 10.16
C PRO A 278 6.37 -6.67 8.82
N ASN A 279 5.66 -7.01 7.73
CA ASN A 279 6.21 -7.08 6.37
C ASN A 279 6.00 -5.80 5.54
N SER A 280 5.43 -4.75 6.14
CA SER A 280 5.29 -3.44 5.48
C SER A 280 6.65 -2.83 5.21
N LEU A 281 6.78 -2.14 4.08
CA LEU A 281 7.99 -1.43 3.72
C LEU A 281 7.88 0.05 4.11
N VAL A 282 8.82 0.56 4.87
CA VAL A 282 8.86 1.95 5.36
C VAL A 282 10.19 2.63 5.02
N GLY A 283 10.28 3.92 5.34
CA GLY A 283 11.50 4.70 5.17
C GLY A 283 11.66 5.22 3.73
N SER A 284 12.76 4.84 3.07
CA SER A 284 13.23 5.48 1.83
C SER A 284 13.37 7.00 1.94
N ILE A 285 13.86 7.45 3.10
CA ILE A 285 14.07 8.87 3.42
C ILE A 285 15.26 9.38 2.62
N GLY A 286 14.96 9.90 1.43
CA GLY A 286 15.93 10.32 0.42
C GLY A 286 15.21 10.92 -0.78
N VAL A 287 15.95 11.65 -1.59
CA VAL A 287 15.39 12.39 -2.74
C VAL A 287 16.09 11.94 -4.00
N VAL A 288 15.35 11.73 -5.08
CA VAL A 288 15.90 11.47 -6.41
C VAL A 288 15.21 12.38 -7.40
N GLY A 289 15.97 12.89 -8.36
CA GLY A 289 15.45 13.74 -9.42
C GLY A 289 16.39 13.79 -10.59
N GLY A 290 15.86 14.09 -11.77
CA GLY A 290 16.65 14.09 -12.97
C GLY A 290 15.81 14.32 -14.21
N LYS A 291 16.45 14.17 -15.36
CA LYS A 291 15.80 14.22 -16.67
C LYS A 291 16.45 13.24 -17.62
N PHE A 292 15.73 12.93 -18.70
CA PHE A 292 16.29 12.22 -19.85
C PHE A 292 16.63 13.23 -20.93
N ASN A 293 17.78 13.03 -21.56
CA ASN A 293 18.25 13.76 -22.72
C ASN A 293 18.09 12.85 -23.96
N PHE A 294 17.21 13.25 -24.86
CA PHE A 294 16.85 12.55 -26.08
C PHE A 294 17.53 13.15 -27.32
N ALA A 295 18.56 14.00 -27.16
CA ALA A 295 19.22 14.65 -28.29
C ALA A 295 19.76 13.63 -29.31
N GLY A 296 20.41 12.55 -28.84
CA GLY A 296 20.93 11.50 -29.71
C GLY A 296 19.82 10.77 -30.45
N LEU A 297 18.76 10.37 -29.75
CA LEU A 297 17.60 9.72 -30.36
C LEU A 297 16.96 10.60 -31.43
N ALA A 298 16.79 11.90 -31.13
CA ALA A 298 16.23 12.86 -32.06
C ALA A 298 17.09 12.95 -33.34
N GLU A 299 18.40 13.06 -33.20
CA GLU A 299 19.33 13.07 -34.33
C GLU A 299 19.24 11.77 -35.16
N ASP A 300 19.22 10.61 -34.49
CA ASP A 300 19.16 9.29 -35.13
C ASP A 300 17.89 9.10 -35.98
N VAL A 301 16.77 9.72 -35.58
CA VAL A 301 15.50 9.68 -36.33
C VAL A 301 15.29 10.87 -37.27
N GLY A 302 16.32 11.70 -37.47
CA GLY A 302 16.30 12.83 -38.40
C GLY A 302 15.58 14.09 -37.89
N VAL A 303 15.48 14.26 -36.56
CA VAL A 303 14.89 15.43 -35.90
C VAL A 303 15.98 16.37 -35.40
N SER A 304 16.07 17.57 -35.97
CA SER A 304 16.99 18.62 -35.52
C SER A 304 16.38 19.46 -34.40
N THR A 305 17.14 19.68 -33.32
CA THR A 305 16.71 20.48 -32.17
C THR A 305 17.54 21.74 -32.02
N TYR A 306 16.89 22.89 -31.80
CA TYR A 306 17.57 24.18 -31.58
C TYR A 306 17.05 24.84 -30.31
N VAL A 307 17.96 25.18 -29.38
CA VAL A 307 17.62 25.83 -28.11
C VAL A 307 17.92 27.32 -28.21
N LEU A 308 16.87 28.14 -28.22
CA LEU A 308 16.98 29.59 -28.12
C LEU A 308 16.65 30.01 -26.69
N GLN A 309 17.62 30.55 -25.96
CA GLN A 309 17.44 30.92 -24.55
C GLN A 309 17.84 32.35 -24.24
N ARG A 310 17.21 32.91 -23.20
CA ARG A 310 17.62 34.16 -22.53
C ARG A 310 17.70 33.88 -21.04
N GLY A 311 18.86 34.14 -20.44
CA GLY A 311 19.22 33.67 -19.10
C GLY A 311 20.07 32.39 -19.16
N GLU A 312 21.07 32.31 -18.28
CA GLU A 312 22.11 31.26 -18.31
C GLU A 312 21.55 29.84 -18.12
N ARG A 313 20.46 29.71 -17.35
CA ARG A 313 19.84 28.42 -16.98
C ARG A 313 18.47 28.19 -17.63
N ALA A 314 18.04 29.02 -18.57
CA ALA A 314 16.64 29.03 -19.02
C ALA A 314 16.19 27.75 -19.74
N ALA A 315 17.12 26.96 -20.27
CA ALA A 315 16.81 25.67 -20.89
C ALA A 315 17.19 24.45 -20.05
N TRP A 316 17.40 24.59 -18.73
CA TRP A 316 17.83 23.47 -17.87
C TRP A 316 16.87 22.27 -17.89
N SER A 317 15.56 22.51 -18.04
CA SER A 317 14.52 21.47 -18.06
C SER A 317 14.27 20.86 -19.44
N THR A 318 14.98 21.30 -20.48
CA THR A 318 14.77 20.79 -21.83
C THR A 318 15.26 19.34 -21.97
N PRO A 319 14.53 18.47 -22.69
CA PRO A 319 14.89 17.07 -22.84
C PRO A 319 15.84 16.81 -24.03
N VAL A 320 16.45 17.84 -24.62
CA VAL A 320 17.24 17.73 -25.87
C VAL A 320 18.67 18.27 -25.76
N ARG A 321 19.19 18.33 -24.53
CA ARG A 321 20.63 18.54 -24.24
C ARG A 321 20.92 18.14 -22.82
N ALA A 322 22.18 17.88 -22.49
CA ALA A 322 22.60 17.67 -21.11
C ALA A 322 22.51 18.95 -20.25
N LEU A 323 22.51 18.80 -18.92
CA LEU A 323 22.74 19.89 -17.97
C LEU A 323 24.18 20.38 -18.10
N ASN A 324 24.37 21.71 -18.16
CA ASN A 324 25.71 22.26 -18.00
C ASN A 324 26.16 22.25 -16.51
N PRO A 325 27.45 22.45 -16.20
CA PRO A 325 27.94 22.40 -14.81
C PRO A 325 27.21 23.34 -13.85
N THR A 326 26.88 24.57 -14.29
CA THR A 326 26.16 25.55 -13.46
C THR A 326 24.72 25.11 -13.18
N GLU A 327 24.04 24.53 -14.16
CA GLU A 327 22.68 23.97 -14.01
C GLU A 327 22.67 22.74 -13.12
N ARG A 328 23.63 21.84 -13.30
CA ARG A 328 23.81 20.65 -12.45
C ARG A 328 24.02 21.03 -11.00
N GLN A 329 24.94 21.96 -10.72
CA GLN A 329 25.18 22.45 -9.35
C GLN A 329 23.92 23.09 -8.74
N ALA A 330 23.17 23.87 -9.53
CA ALA A 330 21.91 24.46 -9.06
C ALA A 330 20.86 23.39 -8.73
N PHE A 331 20.74 22.37 -9.58
CA PHE A 331 19.79 21.27 -9.39
C PHE A 331 20.16 20.39 -8.19
N GLU A 332 21.45 20.08 -8.00
CA GLU A 332 21.95 19.43 -6.79
C GLU A 332 21.63 20.23 -5.52
N GLY A 333 21.74 21.55 -5.58
CA GLY A 333 21.33 22.44 -4.49
C GLY A 333 19.84 22.32 -4.14
N LEU A 334 18.97 22.23 -5.14
CA LEU A 334 17.53 22.03 -4.94
C LEU A 334 17.21 20.66 -4.34
N LEU A 335 17.85 19.60 -4.83
CA LEU A 335 17.68 18.26 -4.27
C LEU A 335 18.17 18.18 -2.82
N ARG A 336 19.29 18.84 -2.51
CA ARG A 336 19.82 18.91 -1.14
C ARG A 336 18.87 19.65 -0.21
N ALA A 337 18.37 20.82 -0.61
CA ALA A 337 17.38 21.56 0.18
C ALA A 337 16.09 20.76 0.40
N THR A 338 15.68 19.95 -0.58
CA THR A 338 14.53 19.04 -0.45
C THR A 338 14.82 17.90 0.52
N TYR A 339 16.03 17.33 0.46
CA TYR A 339 16.46 16.28 1.38
C TYR A 339 16.55 16.78 2.82
N ASP A 340 17.18 17.94 3.04
CA ASP A 340 17.29 18.57 4.36
C ASP A 340 15.89 18.85 4.95
N ARG A 341 14.95 19.33 4.12
CA ARG A 341 13.56 19.51 4.54
C ARG A 341 12.90 18.19 4.94
N PHE A 342 13.10 17.13 4.17
CA PHE A 342 12.54 15.81 4.50
C PHE A 342 13.09 15.31 5.84
N ILE A 343 14.41 15.41 6.06
CA ILE A 343 15.01 15.08 7.36
C ILE A 343 14.37 15.90 8.49
N ASP A 344 14.13 17.19 8.27
CA ASP A 344 13.49 18.06 9.26
C ASP A 344 12.05 17.63 9.56
N ARG A 345 11.25 17.29 8.54
CA ARG A 345 9.88 16.82 8.74
C ARG A 345 9.82 15.50 9.50
N VAL A 346 10.74 14.57 9.21
CA VAL A 346 10.83 13.30 9.97
C VAL A 346 11.28 13.58 11.40
N ALA A 347 12.32 14.40 11.61
CA ALA A 347 12.81 14.76 12.93
C ALA A 347 11.71 15.42 13.80
N THR A 348 10.98 16.37 13.23
CA THR A 348 9.84 17.03 13.91
C THR A 348 8.71 16.05 14.20
N GLY A 349 8.36 15.22 13.22
CA GLY A 349 7.24 14.30 13.32
C GLY A 349 7.44 13.13 14.28
N ARG A 350 8.66 12.62 14.32
CA ARG A 350 9.06 11.48 15.16
C ARG A 350 9.69 11.89 16.49
N GLU A 351 9.80 13.21 16.74
CA GLU A 351 10.51 13.77 17.88
C GLU A 351 11.95 13.22 18.01
N MET A 352 12.62 13.02 16.87
CA MET A 352 13.96 12.45 16.77
C MET A 352 15.00 13.54 16.52
N GLU A 353 16.19 13.36 17.09
CA GLU A 353 17.36 14.17 16.72
C GLU A 353 17.67 14.01 15.23
N LYS A 354 17.93 15.12 14.53
CA LYS A 354 18.25 15.09 13.08
C LYS A 354 19.40 14.13 12.76
N ALA A 355 20.40 14.02 13.65
CA ALA A 355 21.51 13.09 13.49
C ALA A 355 21.07 11.62 13.53
N ALA A 356 20.09 11.27 14.38
CA ALA A 356 19.51 9.94 14.43
C ALA A 356 18.68 9.67 13.16
N VAL A 357 17.90 10.65 12.71
CA VAL A 357 17.19 10.56 11.43
C VAL A 357 18.17 10.36 10.29
N LEU A 358 19.26 11.12 10.20
CA LEU A 358 20.28 10.96 9.16
C LEU A 358 20.94 9.58 9.17
N ALA A 359 21.21 9.03 10.36
CA ALA A 359 21.78 7.69 10.50
C ALA A 359 20.80 6.58 10.11
N ALA A 360 19.50 6.78 10.36
CA ALA A 360 18.42 5.88 9.94
C ALA A 360 17.97 6.11 8.49
N ALA A 361 18.23 7.30 7.95
CA ALA A 361 17.92 7.72 6.59
C ALA A 361 19.05 7.30 5.64
N GLU A 362 19.29 8.07 4.58
CA GLU A 362 20.11 7.75 3.40
C GLU A 362 19.34 7.02 2.28
N GLY A 363 18.00 7.05 2.29
CA GLY A 363 17.17 6.55 1.21
C GLY A 363 16.87 5.05 1.23
N ARG A 364 17.27 4.35 2.30
CA ARG A 364 17.10 2.91 2.46
C ARG A 364 15.62 2.57 2.66
N VAL A 365 15.12 1.61 1.89
CA VAL A 365 13.82 0.96 2.15
C VAL A 365 14.05 -0.10 3.22
N MET A 366 13.17 -0.17 4.21
CA MET A 366 13.29 -1.04 5.38
C MET A 366 11.97 -1.76 5.63
N THR A 367 12.02 -2.92 6.28
CA THR A 367 10.81 -3.55 6.82
C THR A 367 10.31 -2.79 8.05
N ALA A 368 9.07 -3.02 8.46
CA ALA A 368 8.52 -2.44 9.69
C ALA A 368 9.32 -2.87 10.93
N GLN A 369 9.85 -4.08 10.95
CA GLN A 369 10.71 -4.56 12.03
C GLN A 369 11.99 -3.70 12.17
N ASP A 370 12.70 -3.47 11.07
CA ASP A 370 13.86 -2.58 11.02
C ASP A 370 13.47 -1.13 11.36
N GLY A 371 12.34 -0.65 10.82
CA GLY A 371 11.81 0.67 11.10
C GLY A 371 11.52 0.88 12.58
N MET A 372 10.97 -0.12 13.27
CA MET A 372 10.67 -0.05 14.70
C MET A 372 11.94 0.00 15.54
N ALA A 373 12.95 -0.80 15.17
CA ALA A 373 14.26 -0.78 15.84
C ALA A 373 14.97 0.58 15.74
N LEU A 374 14.68 1.35 14.69
CA LEU A 374 15.23 2.69 14.44
C LEU A 374 14.31 3.83 14.91
N GLY A 375 13.14 3.54 15.50
CA GLY A 375 12.16 4.55 15.94
C GLY A 375 11.36 5.21 14.81
N LEU A 376 11.46 4.69 13.59
CA LEU A 376 10.74 5.19 12.42
C LEU A 376 9.26 4.80 12.43
N ILE A 377 8.87 3.78 13.19
CA ILE A 377 7.48 3.45 13.49
C ILE A 377 7.32 3.18 15.00
N ASP A 378 6.08 3.20 15.48
CA ASP A 378 5.76 3.05 16.91
C ASP A 378 5.34 1.62 17.26
N GLU A 379 4.62 0.95 16.38
CA GLU A 379 4.04 -0.37 16.67
C GLU A 379 3.87 -1.22 15.41
N MET A 380 4.17 -2.52 15.54
CA MET A 380 3.87 -3.50 14.49
C MET A 380 2.41 -3.95 14.58
N ALA A 381 1.53 -3.29 13.82
CA ALA A 381 0.09 -3.45 13.89
C ALA A 381 -0.62 -3.13 12.56
N GLY A 382 -1.82 -3.69 12.36
CA GLY A 382 -2.63 -3.50 11.16
C GLY A 382 -3.63 -2.34 11.28
N LEU A 383 -4.55 -2.22 10.30
CA LEU A 383 -5.57 -1.18 10.36
C LEU A 383 -6.58 -1.42 11.49
N GLY A 384 -6.90 -2.68 11.82
CA GLY A 384 -7.85 -3.00 12.88
C GLY A 384 -7.40 -2.43 14.22
N GLU A 385 -6.15 -2.68 14.58
CA GLU A 385 -5.50 -2.16 15.78
C GLU A 385 -5.40 -0.63 15.73
N ALA A 386 -5.06 -0.04 14.57
CA ALA A 386 -5.02 1.41 14.42
C ALA A 386 -6.40 2.07 14.65
N LEU A 387 -7.49 1.45 14.18
CA LEU A 387 -8.85 1.93 14.42
C LEU A 387 -9.26 1.75 15.89
N ILE A 388 -8.89 0.65 16.53
CA ILE A 388 -9.12 0.43 17.97
C ILE A 388 -8.37 1.49 18.79
N LYS A 389 -7.11 1.76 18.44
CA LYS A 389 -6.29 2.78 19.08
C LYS A 389 -6.89 4.17 18.86
N ALA A 390 -7.30 4.51 17.63
CA ALA A 390 -7.96 5.78 17.32
C ALA A 390 -9.22 5.99 18.17
N ARG A 391 -10.08 4.98 18.31
CA ARG A 391 -11.25 5.04 19.19
C ARG A 391 -10.87 5.25 20.65
N THR A 392 -9.84 4.55 21.11
CA THR A 392 -9.37 4.63 22.50
C THR A 392 -8.84 6.03 22.83
N VAL A 393 -7.97 6.58 21.98
CA VAL A 393 -7.39 7.92 22.16
C VAL A 393 -8.46 9.02 22.03
N ALA A 394 -9.47 8.80 21.19
CA ALA A 394 -10.60 9.70 21.04
C ALA A 394 -11.68 9.58 22.13
N GLY A 395 -11.56 8.64 23.08
CA GLY A 395 -12.56 8.40 24.12
C GLY A 395 -13.90 7.86 23.60
N LEU A 396 -13.89 7.21 22.44
CA LEU A 396 -15.09 6.68 21.78
C LEU A 396 -15.40 5.24 22.20
N ALA A 397 -16.66 4.83 21.99
CA ALA A 397 -17.06 3.44 22.16
C ALA A 397 -16.30 2.49 21.20
N PRO A 398 -16.06 1.22 21.56
CA PRO A 398 -15.33 0.27 20.72
C PRO A 398 -15.94 0.03 19.33
N ASP A 399 -17.25 0.22 19.20
CA ASP A 399 -18.04 0.09 17.98
C ASP A 399 -18.35 1.43 17.30
N ALA A 400 -17.73 2.54 17.75
CA ALA A 400 -17.93 3.84 17.16
C ALA A 400 -17.69 3.82 15.64
N PRO A 401 -18.54 4.52 14.88
CA PRO A 401 -18.53 4.44 13.43
C PRO A 401 -17.21 4.98 12.86
N VAL A 402 -16.81 4.38 11.74
CA VAL A 402 -15.68 4.83 10.94
C VAL A 402 -16.24 5.34 9.61
N GLU A 403 -15.90 6.57 9.25
CA GLU A 403 -16.27 7.20 7.99
C GLU A 403 -15.07 7.18 7.05
N VAL A 404 -15.26 6.70 5.81
CA VAL A 404 -14.22 6.69 4.79
C VAL A 404 -14.17 8.02 4.05
N TRP A 405 -12.97 8.57 3.91
CA TRP A 405 -12.72 9.88 3.31
C TRP A 405 -11.89 9.80 2.01
N PRO A 406 -12.24 10.61 0.98
CA PRO A 406 -13.38 11.55 0.95
C PRO A 406 -14.74 10.82 0.98
N PRO A 407 -15.78 11.44 1.57
CA PRO A 407 -17.09 10.82 1.71
C PRO A 407 -17.62 10.43 0.35
N THR A 408 -18.19 9.25 0.30
CA THR A 408 -18.77 8.70 -0.92
C THR A 408 -19.90 9.63 -1.35
N LYS A 409 -19.85 10.13 -2.59
CA LYS A 409 -20.95 10.87 -3.22
C LYS A 409 -22.29 10.20 -2.88
N GLY A 410 -23.30 10.99 -2.55
CA GLY A 410 -24.63 10.47 -2.22
C GLY A 410 -25.21 9.68 -3.39
N MET A 411 -26.18 8.81 -3.11
CA MET A 411 -26.85 7.99 -4.14
C MET A 411 -27.36 8.83 -5.32
N ILE A 412 -27.80 10.07 -5.06
CA ILE A 412 -28.28 11.03 -6.06
C ILE A 412 -27.14 11.55 -6.94
N ASP A 413 -25.98 11.86 -6.35
CA ASP A 413 -24.81 12.34 -7.07
C ASP A 413 -24.18 11.23 -7.94
N ALA A 414 -24.16 10.00 -7.42
CA ALA A 414 -23.79 8.81 -8.19
C ALA A 414 -24.73 8.54 -9.37
N ILE A 415 -26.04 8.75 -9.19
CA ILE A 415 -27.05 8.65 -10.27
C ILE A 415 -26.86 9.77 -11.30
N ASN A 416 -26.53 10.99 -10.88
CA ASN A 416 -26.28 12.11 -11.80
C ASN A 416 -25.00 11.91 -12.62
N ASP A 417 -23.94 11.36 -12.03
CA ASP A 417 -22.70 11.01 -12.76
C ASP A 417 -22.96 9.89 -13.78
N LEU A 418 -23.77 8.88 -13.41
CA LEU A 418 -24.17 7.78 -14.29
C LEU A 418 -25.06 8.25 -15.46
N LEU A 419 -26.00 9.17 -15.22
CA LEU A 419 -26.92 9.71 -16.23
C LEU A 419 -26.26 10.76 -17.14
N SER A 420 -25.19 11.41 -16.69
CA SER A 420 -24.44 12.42 -17.45
C SER A 420 -23.38 11.82 -18.39
N GLY A 421 -23.16 10.50 -18.36
CA GLY A 421 -22.27 9.81 -19.29
C GLY A 421 -20.77 9.96 -19.00
N ASN A 422 -20.40 10.44 -17.81
CA ASN A 422 -19.00 10.49 -17.34
C ASN A 422 -18.56 9.16 -16.69
N GLY A 423 -18.93 8.05 -17.32
CA GLY A 423 -18.89 6.70 -16.74
C GLY A 423 -17.55 5.97 -16.89
N ASP A 424 -16.48 6.50 -16.30
CA ASP A 424 -15.24 5.71 -16.09
C ASP A 424 -15.14 5.12 -14.67
N ASP A 425 -16.11 5.35 -13.77
CA ASP A 425 -15.97 5.03 -12.35
C ASP A 425 -17.14 4.29 -11.66
N ASP A 426 -17.86 3.45 -12.41
CA ASP A 426 -18.98 2.64 -11.88
C ASP A 426 -18.52 1.64 -10.82
N ALA A 427 -17.34 1.03 -10.99
CA ALA A 427 -16.78 0.08 -10.03
C ALA A 427 -16.34 0.77 -8.72
N LYS A 428 -15.79 1.98 -8.81
CA LYS A 428 -15.32 2.75 -7.65
C LYS A 428 -16.47 3.34 -6.85
N THR A 429 -17.54 3.77 -7.52
CA THR A 429 -18.75 4.27 -6.86
C THR A 429 -19.43 3.17 -6.05
N LEU A 430 -19.49 1.94 -6.60
CA LEU A 430 -19.99 0.76 -5.89
C LEU A 430 -19.05 0.31 -4.76
N GLN A 431 -17.74 0.34 -4.98
CA GLN A 431 -16.73 0.06 -3.94
C GLN A 431 -16.88 1.03 -2.77
N ARG A 432 -16.96 2.34 -3.04
CA ARG A 432 -17.16 3.40 -2.05
C ARG A 432 -18.47 3.20 -1.27
N LEU A 433 -19.60 3.01 -1.94
CA LEU A 433 -20.89 2.75 -1.28
C LEU A 433 -20.88 1.50 -0.39
N TRP A 434 -20.11 0.47 -0.76
CA TRP A 434 -19.90 -0.72 0.06
C TRP A 434 -19.02 -0.43 1.28
N LEU A 435 -17.92 0.32 1.11
CA LEU A 435 -17.04 0.77 2.20
C LEU A 435 -17.76 1.61 3.26
N ARG A 436 -18.75 2.41 2.86
CA ARG A 436 -19.60 3.18 3.78
C ARG A 436 -20.45 2.28 4.70
N ARG A 437 -20.87 1.09 4.23
CA ARG A 437 -21.64 0.12 5.02
C ARG A 437 -20.77 -0.88 5.78
N HIS A 438 -19.51 -1.01 5.38
CA HIS A 438 -18.53 -1.92 5.98
C HIS A 438 -17.17 -1.21 6.16
N PRO A 439 -17.08 -0.25 7.08
CA PRO A 439 -15.91 0.62 7.16
C PRO A 439 -14.63 -0.09 7.65
N LEU A 440 -14.76 -1.29 8.24
CA LEU A 440 -13.64 -2.20 8.51
C LEU A 440 -12.99 -2.76 7.23
N ALA A 441 -13.75 -2.87 6.15
CA ALA A 441 -13.28 -3.39 4.87
C ALA A 441 -12.59 -2.35 3.98
N ALA A 442 -12.55 -1.09 4.43
CA ALA A 442 -11.76 -0.04 3.81
C ALA A 442 -10.26 -0.30 3.95
N SER A 443 -9.84 -1.11 4.93
CA SER A 443 -8.44 -1.52 5.18
C SER A 443 -7.69 -2.20 4.03
N LEU A 444 -8.40 -2.60 2.97
CA LEU A 444 -7.95 -3.55 1.99
C LEU A 444 -7.53 -2.87 0.66
N PRO A 445 -6.29 -3.05 0.18
CA PRO A 445 -6.12 -3.30 -1.25
C PRO A 445 -7.09 -4.43 -1.62
N VAL A 446 -7.91 -4.26 -2.66
CA VAL A 446 -8.95 -5.21 -3.10
C VAL A 446 -8.34 -6.46 -3.76
N GLU A 447 -7.29 -7.01 -3.14
CA GLU A 447 -6.70 -8.29 -3.48
C GLU A 447 -6.50 -9.13 -2.20
N SER A 448 -7.61 -9.28 -1.45
CA SER A 448 -8.16 -10.60 -1.10
C SER A 448 -7.81 -11.34 0.21
N TRP A 449 -7.35 -10.72 1.33
CA TRP A 449 -7.10 -11.54 2.55
C TRP A 449 -7.37 -10.99 3.96
N ALA A 450 -7.63 -9.70 4.22
CA ALA A 450 -7.66 -9.23 5.63
C ALA A 450 -9.02 -9.28 6.37
N ASP A 451 -10.17 -9.34 5.67
CA ASP A 451 -11.49 -9.57 6.33
C ASP A 451 -11.63 -10.99 6.90
N MET A 452 -11.29 -12.02 6.12
CA MET A 452 -10.04 -12.70 6.42
C MET A 452 -9.70 -13.08 7.87
N LEU A 453 -8.65 -12.40 8.30
CA LEU A 453 -7.93 -12.49 9.55
C LEU A 453 -8.71 -11.86 10.71
N HIS A 454 -9.56 -10.86 10.44
CA HIS A 454 -10.37 -10.25 11.48
C HIS A 454 -11.52 -11.16 11.95
N MET A 455 -12.07 -12.02 11.07
CA MET A 455 -12.96 -13.11 11.49
C MET A 455 -12.23 -14.19 12.31
N LEU A 456 -10.95 -14.43 12.05
CA LEU A 456 -10.14 -15.47 12.71
C LEU A 456 -9.75 -15.15 14.15
N SER A 457 -9.93 -13.91 14.64
CA SER A 457 -9.34 -13.50 15.92
C SER A 457 -10.18 -13.76 17.17
N ARG A 458 -11.44 -14.22 17.10
CA ARG A 458 -12.23 -14.58 18.31
C ARG A 458 -13.25 -15.73 18.18
N GLU A 459 -13.42 -16.34 17.01
CA GLU A 459 -14.34 -17.47 16.83
C GLU A 459 -13.73 -18.61 16.02
N ARG A 460 -14.33 -19.82 16.10
CA ARG A 460 -13.95 -20.98 15.30
C ARG A 460 -14.38 -20.75 13.84
N VAL A 461 -13.51 -20.12 13.05
CA VAL A 461 -13.80 -19.75 11.66
C VAL A 461 -13.24 -20.77 10.68
N ALA A 462 -13.99 -20.97 9.60
CA ALA A 462 -13.61 -21.85 8.51
C ALA A 462 -13.62 -21.13 7.17
N LEU A 463 -12.54 -21.29 6.40
CA LEU A 463 -12.35 -20.74 5.06
C LEU A 463 -12.23 -21.86 4.01
N ILE A 464 -12.83 -21.86 2.83
CA ILE A 464 -13.96 -21.10 2.32
C ILE A 464 -13.80 -20.44 0.92
N PRO A 465 -12.67 -20.43 0.17
CA PRO A 465 -12.59 -19.63 -1.07
C PRO A 465 -13.45 -20.20 -2.20
N PRO A 466 -14.20 -19.37 -2.95
CA PRO A 466 -13.99 -19.40 -4.41
C PRO A 466 -14.14 -18.01 -5.08
N TYR A 467 -13.46 -17.86 -6.23
CA TYR A 467 -13.50 -16.78 -7.25
C TYR A 467 -12.40 -15.71 -7.20
N PHE A 468 -11.36 -15.91 -8.03
CA PHE A 468 -10.39 -14.94 -8.53
C PHE A 468 -10.71 -14.54 -9.98
N PHE A 469 -10.40 -13.31 -10.37
CA PHE A 469 -10.08 -12.97 -11.76
C PHE A 469 -8.75 -12.22 -11.79
N VAL A 470 -7.87 -12.69 -12.67
CA VAL A 470 -6.54 -12.14 -12.95
C VAL A 470 -6.67 -10.90 -13.82
N LEU A 471 -5.94 -9.84 -13.50
CA LEU A 471 -5.41 -8.94 -14.51
C LEU A 471 -3.90 -8.82 -14.31
N ARG A 472 -3.18 -8.96 -15.42
CA ARG A 472 -1.73 -8.92 -15.53
C ARG A 472 -1.16 -7.56 -15.19
#